data_AF-A0A143PFH6-F1
#
_entry.id   AF-A0A143PFH6-F1
#
_cell.length_a   1.000
_cell.length_b   1.000
_cell.length_c   1.000
_cell.angle_alpha   90.00
_cell.angle_beta   90.00
_cell.angle_gamma   90.00
#
_symmetry.space_group_name_H-M   'P 1'
#
loop_
_entity.id
_entity.type
_entity.pdbx_description
1 polymer ?
#
loop_
_entity_poly.entity_id
_entity_poly.type
_entity_poly.pdbx_seq_one_letter_code
_entity_poly.pdbx_strand_id
1 'polypeptide(L)'
;MAVWAYECRSCPPGHVWWVARIRIDEVASATNVLQVKVDTQWCCAIVDRSQAVAVDEQLVRDAIAADPADCPDCVPAPAAAPVPEVGEQGAATTVLAAAISLAGRHVMVVLVPLPVVQSPGEAEMLVADLRPRFGGVDVVLMGQDDDARPHYHGDDALLEMLAGVPVDRMPWKDYPLG
;
A
#
# COMPACT_ATOMS: atom_id res chain seq x y z
N MET A 1 -26.87 -10.32 29.59
CA MET A 1 -26.14 -11.61 29.48
C MET A 1 -25.10 -11.40 28.39
N ALA A 2 -23.88 -11.90 28.57
CA ALA A 2 -22.83 -11.70 27.56
C ALA A 2 -23.02 -12.68 26.39
N VAL A 3 -22.95 -12.16 25.18
CA VAL A 3 -23.03 -12.93 23.93
C VAL A 3 -21.77 -12.71 23.11
N TRP A 4 -21.38 -13.73 22.35
CA TRP A 4 -20.25 -13.62 21.44
C TRP A 4 -20.67 -12.87 20.18
N ALA A 5 -19.99 -11.76 19.91
CA ALA A 5 -20.23 -10.91 18.76
C ALA A 5 -18.94 -10.64 18.00
N TYR A 6 -19.07 -10.37 16.71
CA TYR A 6 -17.99 -9.84 15.87
C TYR A 6 -18.07 -8.32 15.82
N GLU A 7 -16.90 -7.71 15.65
CA GLU A 7 -16.79 -6.26 15.45
C GLU A 7 -17.13 -5.94 14.00
N CYS A 8 -18.09 -5.05 13.80
CA CYS A 8 -18.48 -4.52 12.50
C CYS A 8 -18.13 -3.04 12.44
N ARG A 9 -17.39 -2.63 11.41
CA ARG A 9 -16.98 -1.23 11.22
C ARG A 9 -17.80 -0.60 10.10
N SER A 10 -18.36 0.58 10.36
CA SER A 10 -19.10 1.34 9.35
C SER A 10 -18.21 1.73 8.17
N CYS A 11 -18.82 1.83 6.99
CA CYS A 11 -18.21 2.49 5.83
C CYS A 11 -18.97 3.79 5.56
N PRO A 12 -18.34 4.98 5.64
CA PRO A 12 -16.94 5.29 5.99
C PRO A 12 -16.59 5.00 7.47
N PRO A 13 -15.29 4.84 7.82
CA PRO A 13 -14.88 4.48 9.17
C PRO A 13 -15.21 5.60 10.17
N GLY A 14 -16.04 5.28 11.15
CA GLY A 14 -16.45 6.24 12.18
C GLY A 14 -17.23 5.61 13.33
N HIS A 15 -17.90 4.50 13.07
CA HIS A 15 -18.67 3.77 14.07
C HIS A 15 -18.30 2.29 14.08
N VAL A 16 -18.30 1.74 15.29
CA VAL A 16 -18.10 0.32 15.54
C VAL A 16 -19.38 -0.23 16.16
N TRP A 17 -19.87 -1.32 15.59
CA TRP A 17 -21.06 -2.04 16.02
C TRP A 17 -20.70 -3.50 16.29
N TRP A 18 -21.47 -4.16 17.15
CA TRP A 18 -21.27 -5.58 17.44
C TRP A 18 -22.43 -6.39 16.90
N VAL A 19 -22.14 -7.48 16.21
CA VAL A 19 -23.17 -8.37 15.65
C VAL A 19 -22.98 -9.78 16.17
N ALA A 20 -24.06 -10.43 16.60
CA ALA A 20 -24.01 -11.76 17.18
C ALA A 20 -23.36 -12.76 16.22
N ARG A 21 -22.38 -13.52 16.70
CA ARG A 21 -21.68 -14.54 15.92
C ARG A 21 -22.65 -15.51 15.25
N ILE A 22 -23.69 -15.94 15.97
CA ILE A 22 -24.68 -16.90 15.48
C ILE A 22 -25.35 -16.44 14.19
N ARG A 23 -25.70 -15.14 14.09
CA ARG A 23 -26.32 -14.59 12.88
C ARG A 23 -25.36 -14.53 11.70
N ILE A 24 -24.09 -14.23 11.95
CA ILE A 24 -23.08 -14.12 10.88
C ILE A 24 -22.79 -15.50 10.29
N ASP A 25 -22.70 -16.52 11.15
CA ASP A 25 -22.42 -17.89 10.73
C ASP A 25 -23.54 -18.45 9.83
N GLU A 26 -24.80 -18.10 10.13
CA GLU A 26 -25.96 -18.53 9.35
C GLU A 26 -26.12 -17.82 7.99
N VAL A 27 -25.78 -16.53 7.91
CA VAL A 27 -26.20 -15.66 6.80
C VAL A 27 -25.04 -15.26 5.86
N ALA A 28 -23.78 -15.28 6.33
CA ALA A 28 -22.69 -14.57 5.66
C ALA A 28 -21.40 -15.39 5.47
N SER A 29 -21.43 -16.72 5.33
CA SER A 29 -20.19 -17.52 5.27
C SER A 29 -19.22 -17.10 4.15
N ALA A 30 -19.70 -16.51 3.05
CA ALA A 30 -18.90 -16.13 1.88
C ALA A 30 -18.62 -14.62 1.71
N THR A 31 -19.26 -13.72 2.47
CA THR A 31 -19.07 -12.26 2.33
C THR A 31 -18.69 -11.61 3.65
N ASN A 32 -17.80 -10.62 3.61
CA ASN A 32 -17.41 -9.82 4.78
C ASN A 32 -18.19 -8.51 4.89
N VAL A 33 -19.10 -8.24 3.95
CA VAL A 33 -19.93 -7.04 3.93
C VAL A 33 -21.30 -7.36 4.51
N LEU A 34 -21.75 -6.53 5.45
CA LEU A 34 -23.03 -6.64 6.11
C LEU A 34 -23.74 -5.30 6.11
N GLN A 35 -25.07 -5.33 6.17
CA GLN A 35 -25.85 -4.17 6.56
C GLN A 35 -26.25 -4.33 8.02
N VAL A 36 -25.83 -3.40 8.87
CA VAL A 36 -26.15 -3.35 10.29
C VAL A 36 -27.29 -2.36 10.49
N LYS A 37 -28.32 -2.77 11.23
CA LYS A 37 -29.46 -1.91 11.54
C LYS A 37 -29.11 -0.98 12.70
N VAL A 38 -29.05 0.31 12.40
CA VAL A 38 -28.82 1.39 13.35
C VAL A 38 -30.11 2.21 13.41
N ASP A 39 -30.78 2.15 14.56
CA ASP A 39 -32.10 2.74 14.76
C ASP A 39 -33.12 2.28 13.71
N THR A 40 -33.37 3.10 12.69
CA THR A 40 -34.29 2.84 11.58
C THR A 40 -33.60 2.67 10.22
N GLN A 41 -32.27 2.80 10.18
CA GLN A 41 -31.49 2.78 8.94
C GLN A 41 -30.61 1.52 8.89
N TRP A 42 -30.39 1.02 7.67
CA TRP A 42 -29.43 -0.03 7.40
C TRP A 42 -28.14 0.63 6.91
N CYS A 43 -27.07 0.49 7.69
CA CYS A 43 -25.77 1.04 7.37
C CYS A 43 -24.83 -0.08 6.93
N CYS A 44 -24.09 0.15 5.86
CA CYS A 44 -23.07 -0.78 5.40
C CYS A 44 -21.91 -0.84 6.41
N ALA A 45 -21.49 -2.05 6.74
CA ALA A 45 -20.39 -2.32 7.63
C ALA A 45 -19.59 -3.55 7.17
N ILE A 46 -18.30 -3.55 7.46
CA ILE A 46 -17.43 -4.71 7.25
C ILE A 46 -17.30 -5.45 8.58
N VAL A 47 -17.56 -6.75 8.57
CA VAL A 47 -17.37 -7.61 9.75
C VAL A 47 -15.94 -8.12 9.83
N ASP A 48 -15.29 -7.87 10.97
CA ASP A 48 -14.04 -8.51 11.34
C ASP A 48 -14.32 -9.81 12.10
N ARG A 49 -14.02 -10.93 11.46
CA ARG A 49 -14.13 -12.27 12.06
C ARG A 49 -12.85 -12.72 12.75
N SER A 50 -11.80 -11.89 12.70
CA SER A 50 -10.49 -12.19 13.27
C SER A 50 -10.57 -12.33 14.78
N GLN A 51 -11.46 -11.57 15.41
CA GLN A 51 -11.68 -11.63 16.86
C GLN A 51 -13.17 -11.60 17.25
N ALA A 52 -13.63 -12.66 17.92
CA ALA A 52 -14.92 -12.66 18.59
C ALA A 52 -14.79 -12.04 20.00
N VAL A 53 -15.66 -11.09 20.33
CA VAL A 53 -15.67 -10.37 21.61
C VAL A 53 -16.95 -10.69 22.37
N ALA A 54 -16.84 -10.92 23.67
CA ALA A 54 -18.00 -11.07 24.55
C ALA A 54 -18.53 -9.67 24.90
N VAL A 55 -19.71 -9.33 24.40
CA VAL A 55 -20.39 -8.05 24.68
C VAL A 55 -21.74 -8.30 25.32
N ASP A 56 -22.28 -7.31 26.02
CA ASP A 56 -23.65 -7.43 26.53
C ASP A 56 -24.65 -7.48 25.37
N GLU A 57 -25.67 -8.31 25.50
CA GLU A 57 -26.71 -8.52 24.48
C GLU A 57 -27.36 -7.22 24.00
N GLN A 58 -27.45 -6.19 24.86
CA GLN A 58 -28.01 -4.88 24.49
C GLN A 58 -27.14 -4.08 23.50
N LEU A 59 -25.85 -4.38 23.43
CA LEU A 59 -24.91 -3.73 22.50
C LEU A 59 -24.94 -4.38 21.11
N VAL A 60 -25.52 -5.57 21.00
CA VAL A 60 -25.60 -6.29 19.74
C VAL A 60 -26.67 -5.69 18.83
N ARG A 61 -26.34 -5.58 17.55
CA ARG A 61 -27.23 -5.05 16.51
C ARG A 61 -27.70 -6.14 15.56
N ASP A 62 -28.84 -5.87 14.95
CA ASP A 62 -29.38 -6.68 13.86
C ASP A 62 -28.51 -6.48 12.62
N ALA A 63 -28.17 -7.55 11.91
CA ALA A 63 -27.45 -7.45 10.66
C ALA A 63 -27.88 -8.52 9.66
N ILE A 64 -27.73 -8.19 8.38
CA ILE A 64 -27.98 -9.05 7.24
C ILE A 64 -26.75 -9.08 6.33
N ALA A 65 -26.53 -10.20 5.63
CA ALA A 65 -25.52 -10.24 4.58
C ALA A 65 -25.90 -9.25 3.48
N ALA A 66 -24.94 -8.43 3.09
CA ALA A 66 -25.05 -7.56 1.94
C ALA A 66 -24.02 -7.99 0.90
N ASP A 67 -24.40 -7.85 -0.36
CA ASP A 67 -23.45 -8.05 -1.44
C ASP A 67 -22.48 -6.85 -1.48
N PRO A 68 -21.19 -7.06 -1.74
CA PRO A 68 -20.26 -5.95 -1.99
C PRO A 68 -20.75 -4.99 -3.09
N ALA A 69 -21.57 -5.44 -4.05
CA ALA A 69 -22.17 -4.57 -5.07
C ALA A 69 -23.19 -3.56 -4.50
N ASP A 70 -23.89 -3.90 -3.42
CA ASP A 70 -24.90 -3.02 -2.77
C ASP A 70 -24.27 -1.99 -1.83
N CYS A 71 -23.02 -2.21 -1.42
CA CYS A 71 -22.28 -1.34 -0.52
C CYS A 71 -20.92 -0.94 -1.15
N PRO A 72 -20.92 -0.08 -2.19
CA PRO A 72 -19.69 0.33 -2.88
C PRO A 72 -18.71 1.08 -1.98
N ASP A 73 -19.19 1.65 -0.87
CA ASP A 73 -18.38 2.34 0.15
C ASP A 73 -17.54 1.36 0.99
N CYS A 74 -17.98 0.10 1.11
CA CYS A 74 -17.28 -0.95 1.85
C CYS A 74 -16.34 -1.79 0.99
N VAL A 75 -16.44 -1.68 -0.33
CA VAL A 75 -15.51 -2.37 -1.22
C VAL A 75 -14.34 -1.41 -1.44
N PRO A 76 -13.11 -1.75 -1.01
CA PRO A 76 -11.96 -1.00 -1.47
C PRO A 76 -11.98 -1.08 -3.00
N ALA A 77 -12.04 0.08 -3.67
CA ALA A 77 -12.08 0.13 -5.13
C ALA A 77 -11.03 -0.86 -5.66
N PRO A 78 -11.41 -1.84 -6.51
CA PRO A 78 -10.44 -2.75 -7.09
C PRO A 78 -9.45 -1.85 -7.80
N ALA A 79 -8.18 -1.87 -7.36
CA ALA A 79 -7.13 -0.93 -7.76
C ALA A 79 -7.25 -0.57 -9.24
N ALA A 80 -7.98 0.51 -9.51
CA ALA A 80 -8.11 1.05 -10.83
C ALA A 80 -6.75 1.71 -11.06
N ALA A 81 -6.12 1.37 -12.18
CA ALA A 81 -4.87 1.94 -12.62
C ALA A 81 -4.77 3.44 -12.28
N PRO A 82 -3.63 3.91 -11.75
CA PRO A 82 -3.53 5.23 -11.16
C PRO A 82 -3.88 6.31 -12.19
N VAL A 83 -5.00 6.99 -11.97
CA VAL A 83 -5.21 8.34 -12.49
C VAL A 83 -4.54 9.31 -11.51
N PRO A 84 -3.72 10.26 -11.99
CA PRO A 84 -2.94 11.12 -11.11
C PRO A 84 -3.85 12.18 -10.48
N GLU A 85 -4.11 12.02 -9.18
CA GLU A 85 -4.80 13.02 -8.36
C GLU A 85 -3.75 13.93 -7.71
N VAL A 86 -3.78 15.21 -8.10
CA VAL A 86 -3.03 16.29 -7.46
C VAL A 86 -3.62 16.53 -6.07
N GLY A 87 -2.90 16.09 -5.05
CA GLY A 87 -3.28 16.31 -3.65
C GLY A 87 -2.13 15.98 -2.72
N GLU A 88 -1.47 17.01 -2.20
CA GLU A 88 -0.40 16.95 -1.22
C GLU A 88 -0.73 16.01 -0.04
N GLN A 89 -0.04 14.87 0.01
CA GLN A 89 0.06 14.03 1.20
C GLN A 89 1.53 13.63 1.34
N GLY A 90 2.24 14.40 2.17
CA GLY A 90 3.58 14.05 2.67
C GLY A 90 3.51 12.82 3.58
N ALA A 91 3.30 11.65 2.98
CA ALA A 91 3.95 10.46 3.50
C ALA A 91 5.41 10.60 3.11
N ALA A 92 6.33 10.62 4.09
CA ALA A 92 7.74 10.59 3.81
C ALA A 92 8.04 9.26 3.10
N THR A 93 7.95 9.27 1.76
CA THR A 93 8.28 8.13 0.93
C THR A 93 9.78 7.94 1.06
N THR A 94 10.20 7.02 1.91
CA THR A 94 11.60 6.66 2.04
C THR A 94 11.97 5.76 0.89
N VAL A 95 12.97 6.16 0.10
CA VAL A 95 13.58 5.29 -0.91
C VAL A 95 14.91 4.77 -0.41
N LEU A 96 15.23 3.52 -0.72
CA LEU A 96 16.55 3.00 -0.44
C LEU A 96 17.50 3.50 -1.53
N ALA A 97 18.49 4.29 -1.16
CA ALA A 97 19.48 4.78 -2.10
C ALA A 97 20.91 4.64 -1.56
N ALA A 98 21.85 4.47 -2.47
CA ALA A 98 23.28 4.42 -2.18
C ALA A 98 23.95 5.60 -2.88
N ALA A 99 24.50 6.51 -2.10
CA ALA A 99 25.32 7.61 -2.60
C ALA A 99 26.74 7.09 -2.86
N ILE A 100 27.17 7.13 -4.11
CA ILE A 100 28.46 6.63 -4.57
C ILE A 100 29.20 7.75 -5.29
N SER A 101 30.51 7.86 -5.07
CA SER A 101 31.37 8.76 -5.83
C SER A 101 32.25 7.95 -6.78
N LEU A 102 31.98 8.04 -8.08
CA LEU A 102 32.70 7.32 -9.14
C LEU A 102 33.45 8.32 -10.02
N ALA A 103 34.77 8.15 -10.17
CA ALA A 103 35.61 9.01 -11.01
C ALA A 103 35.44 10.53 -10.77
N GLY A 104 35.16 10.94 -9.52
CA GLY A 104 34.92 12.34 -9.15
C GLY A 104 33.51 12.85 -9.42
N ARG A 105 32.58 11.98 -9.85
CA ARG A 105 31.14 12.29 -10.04
C ARG A 105 30.33 11.68 -8.91
N HIS A 106 29.34 12.43 -8.42
CA HIS A 106 28.39 11.95 -7.43
C HIS A 106 27.22 11.27 -8.14
N VAL A 107 27.05 9.99 -7.86
CA VAL A 107 25.98 9.16 -8.43
C VAL A 107 25.12 8.66 -7.29
N MET A 108 23.81 8.79 -7.43
CA MET A 108 22.83 8.23 -6.50
C MET A 108 22.20 7.00 -7.13
N VAL A 109 22.45 5.83 -6.56
CA VAL A 109 21.79 4.59 -7.00
C VAL A 109 20.54 4.39 -6.16
N VAL A 110 19.37 4.34 -6.77
CA VAL A 110 18.08 4.20 -6.07
C VAL A 110 17.49 2.83 -6.36
N LEU A 111 17.19 2.07 -5.31
CA LEU A 111 16.53 0.78 -5.42
C LEU A 111 15.04 1.00 -5.69
N VAL A 112 14.55 0.47 -6.79
CA VAL A 112 13.15 0.57 -7.23
C VAL A 112 12.62 -0.80 -7.65
N PRO A 113 11.29 -1.00 -7.72
CA PRO A 113 10.72 -2.24 -8.23
C PRO A 113 11.17 -2.53 -9.67
N LEU A 114 11.44 -3.79 -9.99
CA LEU A 114 11.88 -4.21 -11.32
C LEU A 114 10.98 -3.73 -12.49
N PRO A 115 9.64 -3.70 -12.39
CA PRO A 115 8.78 -3.20 -13.47
C PRO A 115 9.08 -1.76 -13.89
N VAL A 116 9.54 -0.94 -12.93
CA VAL A 116 9.92 0.46 -13.17
C VAL A 116 11.18 0.51 -14.04
N VAL A 117 12.20 -0.28 -13.70
CA VAL A 117 13.47 -0.34 -14.43
C VAL A 117 13.30 -0.93 -15.84
N GLN A 118 12.36 -1.87 -15.99
CA GLN A 118 12.03 -2.49 -17.27
C GLN A 118 11.21 -1.56 -18.19
N SER A 119 10.61 -0.51 -17.63
CA SER A 119 9.75 0.43 -18.36
C SER A 119 10.51 1.72 -18.62
N PRO A 120 11.14 1.92 -19.80
CA PRO A 120 12.02 3.07 -20.04
C PRO A 120 11.34 4.42 -19.84
N GLY A 121 10.05 4.53 -20.18
CA GLY A 121 9.29 5.76 -19.95
C GLY A 121 9.05 6.06 -18.46
N GLU A 122 8.81 5.04 -17.65
CA GLU A 122 8.59 5.19 -16.21
C GLU A 122 9.91 5.44 -15.48
N ALA A 123 10.97 4.73 -15.88
CA ALA A 123 12.33 4.93 -15.38
C ALA A 123 12.82 6.37 -15.62
N GLU A 124 12.70 6.89 -16.85
CA GLU A 124 13.09 8.26 -17.17
C GLU A 124 12.29 9.30 -16.39
N MET A 125 10.98 9.08 -16.25
CA MET A 125 10.11 9.95 -15.45
C MET A 125 10.53 9.98 -13.98
N LEU A 126 10.85 8.81 -13.41
CA LEU A 126 11.29 8.71 -12.02
C LEU A 126 12.68 9.32 -11.81
N VAL A 127 13.61 9.14 -12.76
CA VAL A 127 14.92 9.83 -12.72
C VAL A 127 14.73 11.34 -12.76
N ALA A 128 13.87 11.86 -13.63
CA ALA A 128 13.58 13.29 -13.73
C ALA A 128 12.97 13.86 -12.45
N ASP A 129 12.14 13.09 -11.76
CA ASP A 129 11.49 13.46 -10.49
C ASP A 129 12.45 13.36 -9.29
N LEU A 130 13.37 12.40 -9.27
CA LEU A 130 14.34 12.20 -8.18
C LEU A 130 15.55 13.13 -8.26
N ARG A 131 16.04 13.45 -9.46
CA ARG A 131 17.18 14.37 -9.67
C ARG A 131 17.09 15.68 -8.86
N PRO A 132 15.99 16.46 -8.90
CA PRO A 132 15.90 17.70 -8.13
C PRO A 132 15.90 17.44 -6.62
N ARG A 133 15.38 16.30 -6.15
CA ARG A 133 15.35 15.95 -4.72
C ARG A 133 16.73 15.58 -4.18
N PHE A 134 17.61 15.04 -5.02
CA PHE A 134 19.00 14.74 -4.65
C PHE A 134 19.97 15.87 -4.99
N GLY A 135 19.48 17.11 -5.20
CA GLY A 135 20.34 18.26 -5.46
C GLY A 135 20.99 18.27 -6.86
N GLY A 136 20.38 17.59 -7.84
CA GLY A 136 20.83 17.57 -9.23
C GLY A 136 21.96 16.59 -9.53
N VAL A 137 22.28 15.66 -8.62
CA VAL A 137 23.24 14.58 -8.87
C VAL A 137 22.72 13.61 -9.94
N ASP A 138 23.62 12.85 -10.54
CA ASP A 138 23.22 11.80 -11.48
C ASP A 138 22.54 10.65 -10.74
N VAL A 139 21.33 10.30 -11.16
CA VAL A 139 20.52 9.26 -10.53
C VAL A 139 20.52 8.03 -11.44
N VAL A 140 20.79 6.86 -10.86
CA VAL A 140 20.70 5.56 -11.51
C VAL A 140 19.65 4.75 -10.77
N LEU A 141 18.71 4.18 -11.51
CA LEU A 141 17.72 3.27 -10.95
C LEU A 141 18.27 1.85 -10.97
N MET A 142 18.09 1.13 -9.88
CA MET A 142 18.43 -0.27 -9.77
C MET A 142 17.21 -1.07 -9.33
N GLY A 143 16.89 -2.12 -10.06
CA GLY A 143 15.82 -3.07 -9.75
C GLY A 143 16.44 -4.43 -9.57
N GLN A 144 15.87 -5.24 -8.69
CA GLN A 144 16.31 -6.61 -8.48
C GLN A 144 15.23 -7.56 -8.96
N ASP A 145 15.64 -8.59 -9.70
CA ASP A 145 14.79 -9.73 -10.03
C ASP A 145 14.76 -10.75 -8.88
N ASP A 146 13.89 -11.77 -8.97
CA ASP A 146 13.73 -12.83 -7.97
C ASP A 146 15.05 -13.60 -7.72
N ASP A 147 15.92 -13.67 -8.72
CA ASP A 147 17.28 -14.22 -8.62
C ASP A 147 18.30 -13.28 -7.93
N ALA A 148 17.84 -12.16 -7.35
CA ALA A 148 18.66 -11.07 -6.81
C ALA A 148 19.64 -10.45 -7.82
N ARG A 149 19.35 -10.61 -9.12
CA ARG A 149 20.14 -10.02 -10.20
C ARG A 149 19.80 -8.54 -10.34
N PRO A 150 20.80 -7.63 -10.24
CA PRO A 150 20.55 -6.22 -10.38
C PRO A 150 20.41 -5.84 -11.85
N HIS A 151 19.28 -5.21 -12.17
CA HIS A 151 19.01 -4.51 -13.41
C HIS A 151 19.20 -3.03 -13.16
N TYR A 152 20.00 -2.37 -14.00
CA TYR A 152 20.25 -0.94 -13.87
C TYR A 152 19.66 -0.18 -15.03
N HIS A 153 19.19 1.03 -14.76
CA HIS A 153 18.70 1.97 -15.76
C HIS A 153 19.25 3.36 -15.46
N GLY A 154 19.82 4.00 -16.48
CA GLY A 154 20.46 5.31 -16.38
C GLY A 154 21.44 5.52 -17.53
N ASP A 155 22.34 6.49 -17.35
CA ASP A 155 23.38 6.80 -18.34
C ASP A 155 24.34 5.62 -18.53
N ASP A 156 24.51 5.16 -19.77
CA ASP A 156 25.36 4.01 -20.12
C ASP A 156 26.79 4.13 -19.59
N ALA A 157 27.39 5.33 -19.62
CA ALA A 157 28.76 5.52 -19.12
C ALA A 157 28.82 5.37 -17.58
N LEU A 158 27.77 5.75 -16.86
CA LEU A 158 27.65 5.48 -15.42
C LEU A 158 27.45 3.98 -15.16
N LEU A 159 26.65 3.31 -15.97
CA LEU A 159 26.38 1.87 -15.84
C LEU A 159 27.65 1.03 -16.03
N GLU A 160 28.47 1.35 -17.03
CA GLU A 160 29.77 0.69 -17.23
C GLU A 160 30.69 0.85 -16.02
N MET A 161 30.69 2.02 -15.38
CA MET A 161 31.47 2.25 -14.15
C MET A 161 30.89 1.50 -12.94
N LEU A 162 29.56 1.43 -12.84
CA LEU A 162 28.86 0.71 -11.76
C LEU A 162 28.98 -0.81 -11.86
N ALA A 163 29.16 -1.36 -13.07
CA ALA A 163 29.31 -2.80 -13.29
C ALA A 163 30.47 -3.42 -12.49
N GLY A 164 31.49 -2.63 -12.15
CA GLY A 164 32.61 -3.06 -11.31
C GLY A 164 32.34 -3.03 -9.80
N VAL A 165 31.20 -2.48 -9.36
CA VAL A 165 30.86 -2.30 -7.94
C VAL A 165 29.86 -3.37 -7.51
N PRO A 166 30.23 -4.30 -6.60
CA PRO A 166 29.28 -5.26 -6.07
C PRO A 166 28.20 -4.55 -5.22
N VAL A 167 26.93 -4.86 -5.50
CA VAL A 167 25.73 -4.32 -4.82
C VAL A 167 25.82 -4.43 -3.30
N ASP A 168 26.38 -5.54 -2.80
CA ASP A 168 26.55 -5.81 -1.37
C ASP A 168 27.48 -4.80 -0.66
N ARG A 169 28.39 -4.16 -1.40
CA ARG A 169 29.30 -3.14 -0.86
C ARG A 169 28.78 -1.72 -1.01
N MET A 170 27.62 -1.53 -1.62
CA MET A 170 27.03 -0.21 -1.76
C MET A 170 26.51 0.27 -0.39
N PRO A 171 26.74 1.55 -0.03
CA PRO A 171 26.31 2.11 1.25
C PRO A 171 24.82 2.44 1.22
N TRP A 172 23.97 1.41 1.21
CA TRP A 172 22.52 1.55 1.21
C TRP A 172 22.03 2.32 2.43
N LYS A 173 21.21 3.34 2.19
CA LYS A 173 20.57 4.15 3.22
C LYS A 173 19.14 4.45 2.82
N ASP A 174 18.26 4.56 3.81
CA ASP A 174 16.95 5.15 3.64
C ASP A 174 17.09 6.67 3.42
N TYR A 175 16.50 7.16 2.34
CA TYR A 175 16.43 8.58 2.02
C TYR A 175 14.97 9.01 2.03
N PRO A 176 14.56 9.89 2.97
CA PRO A 176 13.22 10.45 2.95
C PRO A 176 13.08 11.37 1.72
N LEU A 177 12.09 11.10 0.88
CA LEU A 177 11.63 12.03 -0.15
C LEU A 177 10.59 12.95 0.51
N GLY A 178 11.04 14.10 1.04
CA GLY A 178 10.20 15.09 1.74
C GLY A 178 10.92 16.39 1.99
#